data_AF-A0A7J4KF20-F1
#
_entry.id   AF-A0A7J4KF20-F1
#
_cell.length_a   1.000
_cell.length_b   1.000
_cell.length_c   1.000
_cell.angle_alpha   90.00
_cell.angle_beta   90.00
_cell.angle_gamma   90.00
#
_symmetry.space_group_name_H-M   'P 1'
#
loop_
_entity.id
_entity.type
_entity.pdbx_description
1 polymer ?
#
loop_
_entity_poly.entity_id
_entity_poly.type
_entity_poly.pdbx_seq_one_letter_code
_entity_poly.pdbx_strand_id
1 'polypeptide(L)'
;VGGRIKTTLYVANHCIIEENDITNNECGISLDHGNFSTISHNKISVNGGGIYLQNCKSNLITLNEITENDGAGIELLETTNNSILQNNITGNHDGFDIIDSSKNSIQQNNIYKNGIHNVWAISMMFVSLLTKNKPFDNTWEGNYWGRAYQFPKPIFGFLFFLFPSLILSGFLQPLKLLQILLTGSGGYNVVPLGIPIIKFDRHPAQEPFDIPGMI
;
A
#
# COMPACT_ATOMS: atom_id res chain seq x y z
N VAL A 1 17.87 -18.86 22.07
CA VAL A 1 18.37 -18.06 20.93
C VAL A 1 17.92 -18.76 19.66
N GLY A 2 16.74 -18.41 19.15
CA GLY A 2 16.14 -19.05 17.99
C GLY A 2 15.76 -17.99 16.97
N GLY A 3 16.69 -17.65 16.09
CA GLY A 3 16.36 -16.82 14.93
C GLY A 3 15.44 -17.64 14.02
N ARG A 4 14.14 -17.34 14.05
CA ARG A 4 13.23 -17.86 13.02
C ARG A 4 13.64 -17.20 11.71
N ILE A 5 13.87 -18.01 10.68
CA ILE A 5 14.06 -17.51 9.32
C ILE A 5 12.72 -16.90 8.92
N LYS A 6 12.67 -15.57 8.83
CA LYS A 6 11.53 -14.87 8.25
C LYS A 6 11.59 -15.10 6.74
N THR A 7 10.48 -15.51 6.14
CA THR A 7 10.38 -15.78 4.71
C THR A 7 9.44 -14.78 4.03
N THR A 8 9.26 -14.88 2.71
CA THR A 8 8.29 -14.10 1.95
C THR A 8 7.72 -14.96 0.83
N LEU A 9 6.41 -14.90 0.61
CA LEU A 9 5.78 -15.55 -0.54
C LEU A 9 5.93 -14.67 -1.78
N TYR A 10 6.79 -15.09 -2.72
CA TYR A 10 6.96 -14.40 -3.99
C TYR A 10 5.97 -14.89 -5.03
N VAL A 11 5.31 -13.94 -5.70
CA VAL A 11 4.24 -14.21 -6.65
C VAL A 11 4.65 -13.75 -8.05
N ALA A 12 4.48 -14.64 -9.02
CA ALA A 12 4.72 -14.38 -10.44
C ALA A 12 3.43 -13.88 -11.14
N ASN A 13 3.44 -13.87 -12.47
CA ASN A 13 2.26 -13.51 -13.25
C ASN A 13 1.20 -14.63 -13.24
N HIS A 14 -0.09 -14.25 -13.28
CA HIS A 14 -1.24 -15.17 -13.39
C HIS A 14 -1.31 -16.22 -12.28
N CYS A 15 -0.92 -15.84 -11.07
CA CYS A 15 -1.03 -16.71 -9.90
C CYS A 15 -2.37 -16.51 -9.19
N ILE A 16 -2.83 -17.57 -8.52
CA ILE A 16 -3.94 -17.51 -7.58
C ILE A 16 -3.38 -17.88 -6.21
N ILE A 17 -3.56 -16.98 -5.24
CA ILE A 17 -3.12 -17.15 -3.87
C ILE A 17 -4.36 -17.01 -3.01
N GLU A 18 -4.89 -18.13 -2.55
CA GLU A 18 -6.15 -18.17 -1.82
C GLU A 18 -6.11 -19.05 -0.58
N GLU A 19 -6.86 -18.65 0.45
CA GLU A 19 -7.11 -19.45 1.67
C GLU A 19 -5.83 -19.84 2.45
N ASN A 20 -4.83 -18.96 2.50
CA ASN A 20 -3.60 -19.19 3.25
C ASN A 20 -3.57 -18.44 4.59
N ASP A 21 -2.91 -19.03 5.59
CA ASP A 21 -2.51 -18.37 6.84
C ASP A 21 -1.00 -18.01 6.77
N ILE A 22 -0.70 -16.73 6.58
CA ILE A 22 0.64 -16.19 6.30
C ILE A 22 1.07 -15.31 7.46
N THR A 23 1.85 -15.88 8.38
CA THR A 23 2.21 -15.19 9.63
C THR A 23 3.68 -15.27 10.01
N ASN A 24 4.15 -14.27 10.76
CA ASN A 24 5.50 -14.20 11.31
C ASN A 24 6.62 -14.24 10.23
N ASN A 25 6.40 -13.52 9.13
CA ASN A 25 7.30 -13.34 8.00
C ASN A 25 7.93 -11.95 7.96
N GLU A 26 8.88 -11.73 7.04
CA GLU A 26 9.45 -10.39 6.80
C GLU A 26 8.45 -9.56 6.00
N CYS A 27 7.86 -10.17 4.98
CA CYS A 27 6.70 -9.67 4.25
C CYS A 27 5.78 -10.88 4.02
N GLY A 28 4.46 -10.69 4.15
CA GLY A 28 3.49 -11.75 3.92
C GLY A 28 3.51 -12.23 2.46
N ILE A 29 3.09 -11.34 1.55
CA ILE A 29 3.05 -11.61 0.11
C ILE A 29 3.77 -10.49 -0.64
N SER A 30 4.68 -10.85 -1.55
CA SER A 30 5.41 -9.90 -2.39
C SER A 30 5.26 -10.23 -3.87
N LEU A 31 4.81 -9.25 -4.65
CA LEU A 31 4.78 -9.30 -6.11
C LEU A 31 5.81 -8.30 -6.64
N ASP A 32 6.79 -8.79 -7.40
CA ASP A 32 7.72 -7.96 -8.15
C ASP A 32 7.59 -8.31 -9.63
N HIS A 33 7.07 -7.38 -10.44
CA HIS A 33 6.64 -7.63 -11.82
C HIS A 33 5.57 -8.74 -11.97
N GLY A 34 4.83 -9.04 -10.90
CA GLY A 34 3.73 -10.00 -10.86
C GLY A 34 2.40 -9.35 -11.28
N ASN A 35 1.85 -9.78 -12.41
CA ASN A 35 0.67 -9.18 -13.04
C ASN A 35 -0.43 -10.22 -13.23
N PHE A 36 -1.68 -9.74 -13.31
CA PHE A 36 -2.85 -10.60 -13.57
C PHE A 36 -3.07 -11.71 -12.54
N SER A 37 -2.62 -11.50 -11.31
CA SER A 37 -2.76 -12.44 -10.20
C SER A 37 -3.95 -12.07 -9.32
N THR A 38 -4.51 -13.09 -8.65
CA THR A 38 -5.59 -12.95 -7.67
C THR A 38 -5.08 -13.36 -6.29
N ILE A 39 -5.27 -12.49 -5.31
CA ILE A 39 -4.93 -12.72 -3.90
C ILE A 39 -6.23 -12.59 -3.11
N SER A 40 -6.76 -13.69 -2.58
CA SER A 40 -8.07 -13.69 -1.93
C SER A 40 -8.21 -14.59 -0.72
N HIS A 41 -9.06 -14.24 0.24
CA HIS A 41 -9.34 -15.08 1.42
C HIS A 41 -8.09 -15.50 2.21
N ASN A 42 -7.00 -14.72 2.16
CA ASN A 42 -5.81 -15.00 2.96
C ASN A 42 -5.89 -14.26 4.29
N LYS A 43 -5.37 -14.90 5.34
CA LYS A 43 -5.08 -14.29 6.63
C LYS A 43 -3.59 -13.95 6.68
N ILE A 44 -3.27 -12.66 6.72
CA ILE A 44 -1.91 -12.13 6.62
C ILE A 44 -1.64 -11.29 7.87
N SER A 45 -0.94 -11.87 8.85
CA SER A 45 -0.76 -11.19 10.13
C SER A 45 0.59 -11.34 10.80
N VAL A 46 0.96 -10.36 11.63
CA VAL A 46 2.21 -10.39 12.41
C VAL A 46 3.46 -10.54 11.52
N ASN A 47 3.44 -9.91 10.34
CA ASN A 47 4.59 -9.86 9.43
C ASN A 47 5.25 -8.47 9.49
N GLY A 48 6.46 -8.35 8.94
CA GLY A 48 7.10 -7.02 8.78
C GLY A 48 6.33 -6.09 7.82
N GLY A 49 5.64 -6.65 6.83
CA GLY A 49 4.66 -5.97 5.97
C GLY A 49 3.62 -6.98 5.45
N GLY A 50 2.42 -6.52 5.12
CA GLY A 50 1.32 -7.39 4.70
C GLY A 50 1.44 -7.88 3.26
N ILE A 51 0.90 -7.11 2.31
CA ILE A 51 0.99 -7.37 0.86
C ILE A 51 1.77 -6.24 0.19
N TYR A 52 2.86 -6.59 -0.50
CA TYR A 52 3.71 -5.67 -1.24
C TYR A 52 3.61 -5.91 -2.75
N LEU A 53 3.38 -4.86 -3.53
CA LEU A 53 3.37 -4.90 -5.00
C LEU A 53 4.34 -3.86 -5.56
N GLN A 54 5.30 -4.30 -6.37
CA GLN A 54 6.24 -3.43 -7.07
C GLN A 54 6.22 -3.69 -8.57
N ASN A 55 6.10 -2.62 -9.37
CA ASN A 55 6.11 -2.72 -10.85
C ASN A 55 5.03 -3.68 -11.40
N CYS A 56 3.87 -3.72 -10.72
CA CYS A 56 2.78 -4.64 -10.97
C CYS A 56 1.58 -3.96 -11.64
N LYS A 57 0.79 -4.74 -12.38
CA LYS A 57 -0.49 -4.29 -12.95
C LYS A 57 -1.56 -5.37 -12.98
N SER A 58 -2.80 -4.91 -12.96
CA SER A 58 -3.98 -5.74 -13.24
C SER A 58 -4.16 -6.92 -12.29
N ASN A 59 -3.78 -6.76 -11.02
CA ASN A 59 -4.04 -7.75 -9.97
C ASN A 59 -5.36 -7.46 -9.25
N LEU A 60 -5.95 -8.52 -8.72
CA LEU A 60 -7.12 -8.46 -7.84
C LEU A 60 -6.72 -8.87 -6.42
N ILE A 61 -6.89 -7.97 -5.45
CA ILE A 61 -6.65 -8.21 -4.04
C ILE A 61 -7.99 -8.08 -3.33
N THR A 62 -8.58 -9.18 -2.90
CA THR A 62 -9.97 -9.15 -2.42
C THR A 62 -10.23 -10.08 -1.25
N LEU A 63 -11.09 -9.69 -0.31
CA LEU A 63 -11.54 -10.58 0.77
C LEU A 63 -10.39 -11.12 1.65
N ASN A 64 -9.28 -10.38 1.78
CA ASN A 64 -8.18 -10.77 2.67
C ASN A 64 -8.34 -10.13 4.06
N GLU A 65 -7.88 -10.83 5.09
CA GLU A 65 -7.67 -10.32 6.43
C GLU A 65 -6.20 -9.96 6.63
N ILE A 66 -5.89 -8.67 6.70
CA ILE A 66 -4.53 -8.13 6.76
C ILE A 66 -4.37 -7.36 8.07
N THR A 67 -3.77 -8.01 9.07
CA THR A 67 -3.83 -7.51 10.45
C THR A 67 -2.51 -7.54 11.19
N GLU A 68 -2.29 -6.58 12.08
CA GLU A 68 -1.15 -6.60 13.03
C GLU A 68 0.23 -6.75 12.36
N ASN A 69 0.40 -6.24 11.13
CA ASN A 69 1.71 -6.21 10.50
C ASN A 69 2.50 -4.97 10.98
N ASP A 70 3.80 -5.13 11.22
CA ASP A 70 4.68 -4.10 11.77
C ASP A 70 4.85 -2.89 10.82
N GLY A 71 4.57 -3.07 9.53
CA GLY A 71 4.62 -2.06 8.47
C GLY A 71 3.26 -1.80 7.83
N ALA A 72 3.25 -1.52 6.52
CA ALA A 72 2.02 -1.32 5.77
C ALA A 72 1.23 -2.63 5.62
N GLY A 73 -0.10 -2.53 5.75
CA GLY A 73 -1.02 -3.63 5.42
C GLY A 73 -0.98 -3.94 3.93
N ILE A 74 -1.20 -2.94 3.09
CA ILE A 74 -1.00 -3.06 1.64
C ILE A 74 -0.10 -1.93 1.17
N GLU A 75 0.93 -2.29 0.41
CA GLU A 75 1.86 -1.36 -0.20
C GLU A 75 1.93 -1.51 -1.72
N LEU A 76 1.81 -0.39 -2.42
CA LEU A 76 1.84 -0.26 -3.87
C LEU A 76 2.97 0.67 -4.30
N LEU A 77 3.98 0.14 -4.99
CA LEU A 77 5.09 0.89 -5.56
C LEU A 77 5.12 0.75 -7.10
N GLU A 78 5.02 1.87 -7.81
CA GLU A 78 5.09 1.89 -9.29
C GLU A 78 4.05 0.96 -9.96
N THR A 79 2.86 0.85 -9.37
CA THR A 79 1.81 -0.08 -9.82
C THR A 79 0.68 0.61 -10.57
N THR A 80 -0.01 -0.12 -11.47
CA THR A 80 -1.17 0.42 -12.17
C THR A 80 -2.33 -0.55 -12.38
N ASN A 81 -3.56 -0.03 -12.43
CA ASN A 81 -4.76 -0.79 -12.79
C ASN A 81 -5.04 -2.02 -11.91
N ASN A 82 -4.69 -1.98 -10.61
CA ASN A 82 -5.06 -3.04 -9.66
C ASN A 82 -6.41 -2.75 -8.99
N SER A 83 -7.11 -3.81 -8.61
CA SER A 83 -8.39 -3.74 -7.87
C SER A 83 -8.20 -4.26 -6.46
N ILE A 84 -8.50 -3.43 -5.46
CA ILE A 84 -8.36 -3.74 -4.03
C ILE A 84 -9.74 -3.59 -3.40
N LEU A 85 -10.38 -4.72 -3.13
CA LEU A 85 -11.82 -4.80 -2.89
C LEU A 85 -12.14 -5.60 -1.63
N GLN A 86 -12.99 -5.09 -0.74
CA GLN A 86 -13.54 -5.88 0.38
C GLN A 86 -12.48 -6.57 1.27
N ASN A 87 -11.33 -5.93 1.51
CA ASN A 87 -10.32 -6.44 2.44
C ASN A 87 -10.53 -5.84 3.83
N ASN A 88 -10.15 -6.59 4.88
CA ASN A 88 -10.07 -6.11 6.25
C ASN A 88 -8.62 -5.73 6.58
N ILE A 89 -8.32 -4.44 6.70
CA ILE A 89 -6.96 -3.92 6.88
C ILE A 89 -6.91 -3.16 8.19
N THR A 90 -6.47 -3.83 9.27
CA THR A 90 -6.59 -3.29 10.63
C THR A 90 -5.40 -3.60 11.53
N GLY A 91 -5.07 -2.71 12.45
CA GLY A 91 -3.98 -2.95 13.41
C GLY A 91 -2.57 -2.96 12.82
N ASN A 92 -2.40 -2.56 11.55
CA ASN A 92 -1.09 -2.41 10.93
C ASN A 92 -0.47 -1.05 11.29
N HIS A 93 0.84 -0.89 11.11
CA HIS A 93 1.46 0.43 11.26
C HIS A 93 0.84 1.44 10.31
N ASP A 94 0.82 1.11 9.02
CA ASP A 94 0.12 1.87 7.98
C ASP A 94 -0.98 1.00 7.34
N GLY A 95 -2.14 1.55 7.05
CA GLY A 95 -3.20 0.82 6.33
C GLY A 95 -2.82 0.61 4.86
N PHE A 96 -2.48 1.70 4.20
CA PHE A 96 -2.04 1.73 2.80
C PHE A 96 -0.84 2.63 2.61
N ASP A 97 0.15 2.14 1.87
CA ASP A 97 1.23 2.96 1.32
C ASP A 97 1.15 2.91 -0.22
N ILE A 98 0.96 4.07 -0.85
CA ILE A 98 0.80 4.15 -2.31
C ILE A 98 1.81 5.14 -2.89
N ILE A 99 2.83 4.61 -3.56
CA ILE A 99 3.98 5.35 -4.06
C ILE A 99 4.05 5.18 -5.58
N ASP A 100 4.10 6.29 -6.32
CA ASP A 100 4.24 6.32 -7.79
C ASP A 100 3.27 5.40 -8.54
N SER A 101 2.11 5.16 -7.94
CA SER A 101 1.10 4.20 -8.41
C SER A 101 -0.14 4.93 -8.88
N SER A 102 -0.78 4.47 -9.96
CA SER A 102 -1.94 5.17 -10.56
C SER A 102 -2.98 4.23 -11.14
N LYS A 103 -4.22 4.71 -11.29
CA LYS A 103 -5.35 3.93 -11.84
C LYS A 103 -5.70 2.67 -11.04
N ASN A 104 -5.29 2.59 -9.78
CA ASN A 104 -5.73 1.53 -8.88
C ASN A 104 -7.08 1.90 -8.29
N SER A 105 -7.90 0.90 -8.02
CA SER A 105 -9.23 1.09 -7.45
C SER A 105 -9.31 0.47 -6.06
N ILE A 106 -9.52 1.31 -5.05
CA ILE A 106 -9.62 0.92 -3.64
C ILE A 106 -11.06 1.08 -3.20
N GLN A 107 -11.80 -0.03 -3.11
CA GLN A 107 -13.24 -0.01 -2.89
C GLN A 107 -13.68 -0.93 -1.77
N GLN A 108 -14.67 -0.48 -0.99
CA GLN A 108 -15.39 -1.34 -0.03
C GLN A 108 -14.49 -2.07 0.98
N ASN A 109 -13.32 -1.52 1.29
CA ASN A 109 -12.42 -2.09 2.29
C ASN A 109 -12.74 -1.56 3.69
N ASN A 110 -12.45 -2.36 4.71
CA ASN A 110 -12.42 -1.92 6.10
C ASN A 110 -11.00 -1.47 6.45
N ILE A 111 -10.79 -0.17 6.63
CA ILE A 111 -9.47 0.45 6.85
C ILE A 111 -9.49 1.24 8.16
N TYR A 112 -9.22 0.58 9.28
CA TYR A 112 -9.37 1.21 10.60
C TYR A 112 -8.42 0.60 11.64
N LYS A 113 -8.17 1.34 12.73
CA LYS A 113 -7.22 0.96 13.80
C LYS A 113 -5.78 0.74 13.32
N ASN A 114 -5.41 1.28 12.16
CA ASN A 114 -4.00 1.35 11.76
C ASN A 114 -3.36 2.60 12.37
N GLY A 115 -2.04 2.59 12.60
CA GLY A 115 -1.31 3.76 13.12
C GLY A 115 -1.51 4.99 12.24
N ILE A 116 -1.36 4.81 10.93
CA ILE A 116 -1.76 5.76 9.89
C ILE A 116 -2.69 5.04 8.92
N HIS A 117 -3.85 5.61 8.59
CA HIS A 117 -4.81 4.91 7.74
C HIS A 117 -4.36 4.82 6.28
N ASN A 118 -3.62 5.82 5.79
CA ASN A 118 -3.04 5.84 4.46
C ASN A 118 -1.87 6.84 4.38
N VAL A 119 -0.85 6.50 3.62
CA VAL A 119 0.20 7.39 3.12
C VAL A 119 0.23 7.24 1.61
N TRP A 120 0.32 8.35 0.88
CA TRP A 120 0.61 8.29 -0.55
C TRP A 120 1.60 9.35 -0.96
N ALA A 121 2.50 8.96 -1.87
CA ALA A 121 3.66 9.73 -2.27
C ALA A 121 3.88 9.63 -3.79
N ILE A 122 4.44 10.68 -4.38
CA ILE A 122 4.95 10.65 -5.76
C ILE A 122 6.39 11.12 -5.75
N SER A 123 7.28 10.40 -6.42
CA SER A 123 8.64 10.81 -6.72
C SER A 123 8.69 11.58 -8.04
N MET A 124 9.14 12.84 -7.98
CA MET A 124 9.37 13.65 -9.18
C MET A 124 10.60 13.23 -10.02
N MET A 125 11.25 12.09 -9.76
CA MET A 125 12.17 11.49 -10.74
C MET A 125 11.48 11.13 -12.06
N PHE A 126 10.17 10.86 -12.01
CA PHE A 126 9.38 10.45 -13.16
C PHE A 126 8.50 11.57 -13.74
N VAL A 127 8.92 12.84 -13.60
CA VAL A 127 8.20 13.99 -14.19
C VAL A 127 8.00 13.86 -15.70
N SER A 128 8.89 13.14 -16.42
CA SER A 128 8.73 12.86 -17.85
C SER A 128 7.50 11.99 -18.18
N LEU A 129 6.97 11.22 -17.22
CA LEU A 129 5.75 10.41 -17.35
C LEU A 129 4.46 11.17 -17.00
N LEU A 130 4.55 12.28 -16.25
CA LEU A 130 3.40 13.08 -15.81
C LEU A 130 2.61 13.72 -16.97
N THR A 131 3.22 13.82 -18.15
CA THR A 131 2.57 14.36 -19.36
C THR A 131 1.77 13.30 -20.14
N LYS A 132 1.96 12.00 -19.87
CA LYS A 132 1.26 10.89 -20.56
C LYS A 132 0.40 10.02 -19.65
N ASN A 133 0.74 9.91 -18.36
CA ASN A 133 -0.03 9.16 -17.37
C ASN A 133 -0.32 10.07 -16.18
N LYS A 134 -1.61 10.23 -15.84
CA LYS A 134 -2.06 10.96 -14.66
C LYS A 134 -1.70 10.12 -13.41
N PRO A 135 -0.64 10.46 -12.65
CA PRO A 135 -0.22 9.64 -11.51
C PRO A 135 -1.26 9.67 -10.37
N PHE A 136 -2.22 10.60 -10.44
CA PHE A 136 -3.20 10.87 -9.40
C PHE A 136 -4.51 10.09 -9.60
N ASP A 137 -4.58 9.15 -10.53
CA ASP A 137 -5.85 8.53 -10.96
C ASP A 137 -6.26 7.31 -10.13
N ASN A 138 -5.77 7.15 -8.89
CA ASN A 138 -6.33 6.15 -7.98
C ASN A 138 -7.71 6.60 -7.50
N THR A 139 -8.65 5.65 -7.44
CA THR A 139 -10.02 5.89 -6.99
C THR A 139 -10.26 5.25 -5.63
N TRP A 140 -11.02 5.95 -4.80
CA TRP A 140 -11.42 5.51 -3.46
C TRP A 140 -12.92 5.65 -3.37
N GLU A 141 -13.60 4.58 -3.03
CA GLU A 141 -15.06 4.56 -3.00
C GLU A 141 -15.57 3.55 -1.98
N GLY A 142 -16.44 4.00 -1.07
CA GLY A 142 -17.13 3.07 -0.21
C GLY A 142 -16.24 2.42 0.83
N ASN A 143 -15.07 2.93 1.18
CA ASN A 143 -14.27 2.29 2.22
C ASN A 143 -14.77 2.72 3.62
N TYR A 144 -14.69 1.81 4.59
CA TYR A 144 -14.99 2.12 5.99
C TYR A 144 -13.72 2.53 6.71
N TRP A 145 -13.77 3.66 7.43
CA TRP A 145 -12.58 4.30 7.99
C TRP A 145 -12.57 4.36 9.53
N GLY A 146 -13.27 3.42 10.17
CA GLY A 146 -13.37 3.31 11.63
C GLY A 146 -14.48 4.15 12.26
N ARG A 147 -15.21 4.90 11.43
CA ARG A 147 -16.41 5.65 11.82
C ARG A 147 -17.22 6.05 10.59
N ALA A 148 -18.48 6.37 10.80
CA ALA A 148 -19.35 7.01 9.84
C ALA A 148 -18.83 8.42 9.45
N TYR A 149 -18.95 8.77 8.17
CA TYR A 149 -18.62 10.10 7.63
C TYR A 149 -19.83 10.69 6.92
N GLN A 150 -20.21 11.92 7.27
CA GLN A 150 -21.31 12.66 6.61
C GLN A 150 -20.88 13.33 5.30
N PHE A 151 -19.58 13.49 5.08
CA PHE A 151 -18.98 14.12 3.91
C PHE A 151 -17.93 13.18 3.31
N PRO A 152 -17.57 13.36 2.02
CA PRO A 152 -16.43 12.67 1.41
C PRO A 152 -15.21 12.72 2.32
N LYS A 153 -14.57 11.56 2.56
CA LYS A 153 -13.40 11.51 3.44
C LYS A 153 -12.17 11.99 2.66
N PRO A 154 -11.47 13.04 3.13
CA PRO A 154 -10.19 13.43 2.56
C PRO A 154 -9.14 12.32 2.69
N ILE A 155 -8.37 12.15 1.62
CA ILE A 155 -7.24 11.25 1.53
C ILE A 155 -6.03 12.10 1.17
N PHE A 156 -5.21 12.37 2.19
CA PHE A 156 -4.04 13.24 2.08
C PHE A 156 -2.82 12.49 1.61
N GLY A 157 -2.05 13.13 0.73
CA GLY A 157 -0.75 12.63 0.30
C GLY A 157 0.15 13.77 -0.12
N PHE A 158 1.35 13.40 -0.54
CA PHE A 158 2.44 14.33 -0.69
C PHE A 158 3.17 14.09 -2.00
N LEU A 159 3.52 15.18 -2.69
CA LEU A 159 4.48 15.12 -3.77
C LEU A 159 5.89 15.33 -3.21
N PHE A 160 6.83 14.45 -3.53
CA PHE A 160 8.23 14.59 -3.12
C PHE A 160 9.17 14.72 -4.33
N PHE A 161 10.20 15.55 -4.17
CA PHE A 161 11.25 15.70 -5.16
C PHE A 161 12.46 14.86 -4.75
N LEU A 162 12.76 13.81 -5.52
CA LEU A 162 14.00 13.05 -5.38
C LEU A 162 15.00 13.53 -6.44
N PHE A 163 16.14 14.06 -5.97
CA PHE A 163 17.22 14.47 -6.85
C PHE A 163 18.05 13.24 -7.29
N PRO A 164 18.30 13.03 -8.60
CA PRO A 164 18.98 11.83 -9.13
C PRO A 164 20.37 11.54 -8.53
N SER A 165 21.08 12.55 -8.02
CA SER A 165 22.42 12.40 -7.44
C SER A 165 22.47 11.57 -6.16
N LEU A 166 21.34 11.34 -5.48
CA LEU A 166 21.28 10.47 -4.30
C LEU A 166 21.15 8.97 -4.61
N ILE A 167 20.82 8.59 -5.86
CA ILE A 167 20.49 7.21 -6.24
C ILE A 167 21.65 6.50 -6.92
N LEU A 168 22.62 7.24 -7.47
CA LEU A 168 23.76 6.68 -8.19
C LEU A 168 24.70 5.81 -7.33
N SER A 169 24.52 5.78 -6.00
CA SER A 169 25.29 4.90 -5.10
C SER A 169 24.64 3.54 -4.85
N GLY A 170 23.41 3.28 -5.33
CA GLY A 170 22.76 1.97 -5.17
C GLY A 170 22.41 1.60 -3.72
N PHE A 171 22.40 2.56 -2.78
CA PHE A 171 22.35 2.26 -1.35
C PHE A 171 20.98 2.42 -0.67
N LEU A 172 19.94 2.93 -1.33
CA LEU A 172 18.64 3.17 -0.68
C LEU A 172 17.45 2.86 -1.59
N GLN A 173 16.64 1.89 -1.18
CA GLN A 173 15.29 1.66 -1.73
C GLN A 173 14.41 2.89 -1.49
N PRO A 174 13.46 3.21 -2.39
CA PRO A 174 12.56 4.36 -2.23
C PRO A 174 11.87 4.44 -0.87
N LEU A 175 11.53 3.28 -0.27
CA LEU A 175 10.98 3.16 1.09
C LEU A 175 11.95 3.53 2.20
N LYS A 176 13.20 3.05 2.15
CA LYS A 176 14.22 3.47 3.12
C LYS A 176 14.47 4.96 3.02
N LEU A 177 14.43 5.52 1.82
CA LEU A 177 14.57 6.96 1.60
C LEU A 177 13.35 7.74 2.09
N LEU A 178 12.13 7.24 1.87
CA LEU A 178 10.89 7.81 2.39
C LEU A 178 10.84 7.74 3.93
N GLN A 179 11.23 6.62 4.52
CA GLN A 179 11.34 6.45 5.97
C GLN A 179 12.42 7.38 6.55
N ILE A 180 13.59 7.51 5.89
CA ILE A 180 14.63 8.49 6.25
C ILE A 180 14.10 9.93 6.14
N LEU A 181 13.30 10.24 5.13
CA LEU A 181 12.68 11.55 4.90
C LEU A 181 11.62 11.88 5.95
N LEU A 182 10.82 10.90 6.37
CA LEU A 182 9.76 11.04 7.37
C LEU A 182 10.30 11.04 8.81
N THR A 183 11.39 10.31 9.08
CA THR A 183 11.99 10.15 10.42
C THR A 183 13.24 11.01 10.65
N GLY A 184 13.79 11.63 9.61
CA GLY A 184 15.03 12.44 9.67
C GLY A 184 16.32 11.63 9.93
N SER A 185 16.30 10.30 9.87
CA SER A 185 17.33 9.44 10.45
C SER A 185 18.49 9.02 9.52
N GLY A 186 18.62 9.56 8.32
CA GLY A 186 19.57 9.06 7.30
C GLY A 186 20.81 9.89 7.00
N GLY A 187 21.02 11.04 7.62
CA GLY A 187 22.22 11.88 7.37
C GLY A 187 22.31 12.51 5.97
N TYR A 188 21.24 12.45 5.17
CA TYR A 188 21.14 13.10 3.86
C TYR A 188 20.29 14.38 3.97
N ASN A 189 20.82 15.51 3.48
CA ASN A 189 20.08 16.76 3.34
C ASN A 189 19.16 16.69 2.12
N VAL A 190 18.10 15.89 2.22
CA VAL A 190 16.99 15.97 1.29
C VAL A 190 15.99 16.93 1.91
N VAL A 191 15.70 18.06 1.26
CA VAL A 191 14.59 18.93 1.65
C VAL A 191 13.37 18.44 0.88
N PRO A 192 12.51 17.59 1.46
CA PRO A 192 11.26 17.24 0.82
C PRO A 192 10.41 18.51 0.68
N LEU A 193 10.35 19.06 -0.52
CA LEU A 193 9.31 20.02 -0.90
C LEU A 193 8.00 19.23 -1.09
N GLY A 194 7.37 18.90 0.04
CA GLY A 194 6.08 18.23 0.11
C GLY A 194 4.97 19.17 -0.36
N ILE A 195 4.48 19.02 -1.59
CA ILE A 195 3.23 19.69 -1.99
C ILE A 195 2.08 18.77 -1.55
N PRO A 196 1.20 19.21 -0.63
CA PRO A 196 0.07 18.40 -0.21
C PRO A 196 -0.92 18.27 -1.37
N ILE A 197 -1.42 17.06 -1.59
CA ILE A 197 -2.45 16.77 -2.56
C ILE A 197 -3.57 16.04 -1.84
N ILE A 198 -4.81 16.33 -2.26
CA ILE A 198 -6.00 15.77 -1.67
C ILE A 198 -6.78 14.96 -2.70
N LYS A 199 -7.14 13.74 -2.31
CA LYS A 199 -8.16 12.92 -2.95
C LYS A 199 -9.31 12.70 -1.97
N PHE A 200 -10.39 12.10 -2.43
CA PHE A 200 -11.54 11.83 -1.60
C PHE A 200 -12.05 10.43 -1.86
N ASP A 201 -12.36 9.72 -0.78
CA ASP A 201 -13.39 8.69 -0.82
C ASP A 201 -14.74 9.41 -0.84
N ARG A 202 -15.44 9.36 -1.98
CA ARG A 202 -16.62 10.21 -2.21
C ARG A 202 -17.83 9.74 -1.42
N HIS A 203 -17.92 8.44 -1.18
CA HIS A 203 -19.05 7.84 -0.48
C HIS A 203 -18.52 6.86 0.57
N PRO A 204 -17.87 7.33 1.65
CA PRO A 204 -17.33 6.44 2.67
C PRO A 204 -18.43 5.56 3.27
N ALA A 205 -18.10 4.29 3.52
CA ALA A 205 -19.03 3.39 4.18
C ALA A 205 -19.31 3.85 5.61
N GLN A 206 -20.56 3.66 6.03
CA GLN A 206 -21.03 4.11 7.34
C GLN A 206 -20.79 3.06 8.43
N GLU A 207 -20.75 1.78 8.05
CA GLU A 207 -20.47 0.64 8.90
C GLU A 207 -19.37 -0.22 8.25
N PRO A 208 -18.64 -1.03 9.03
CA PRO A 208 -17.73 -2.01 8.47
C PRO A 208 -18.46 -2.99 7.55
N PHE A 209 -17.82 -3.38 6.45
CA PHE A 209 -18.28 -4.46 5.61
C PHE A 209 -18.16 -5.79 6.34
N ASP A 210 -19.18 -6.62 6.22
CA ASP A 210 -19.07 -8.04 6.50
C ASP A 210 -18.24 -8.69 5.38
N ILE A 211 -17.12 -9.31 5.73
CA ILE A 211 -16.21 -9.94 4.78
C ILE A 211 -16.40 -11.45 4.91
N PRO A 212 -17.02 -12.10 3.91
CA PRO A 212 -17.31 -13.52 3.95
C PRO A 212 -16.08 -14.37 4.29
N GLY A 213 -16.27 -15.32 5.21
CA GLY A 213 -15.19 -16.22 5.67
C GLY A 213 -14.42 -15.71 6.89
N MET A 214 -14.77 -14.56 7.45
CA MET A 214 -14.20 -14.04 8.71
C MET A 214 -15.17 -14.27 9.89
N ILE A 215 -15.03 -15.40 10.60
CA ILE A 215 -15.73 -15.70 11.86
C ILE A 215 -14.75 -16.31 12.87
#